data_AF-A0A2G9MLD8-F1
#
_entry.id   AF-A0A2G9MLD8-F1
#
_cell.length_a   1.000
_cell.length_b   1.000
_cell.length_c   1.000
_cell.angle_alpha   90.00
_cell.angle_beta   90.00
_cell.angle_gamma   90.00
#
_symmetry.space_group_name_H-M   'P 1'
#
loop_
_entity.id
_entity.type
_entity.pdbx_description
1 polymer ?
#
loop_
_entity_poly.entity_id
_entity_poly.type
_entity_poly.pdbx_seq_one_letter_code
_entity_poly.pdbx_strand_id
1 'polypeptide(L)'
;MNNTKGLAEIIGIILGDGHLHKKSNKITIVGSLEDFYYYKFHVIPLIRSIFVCNPKIRKRNDKNAYYIDFNSKENFAKIYFWKRFGYYRPKSSLTARLEALNLNITQ
;
A
#
# COMPACT_ATOMS: atom_id res chain seq x y z
N MET A 1 -9.06 -4.80 17.18
CA MET A 1 -8.15 -3.62 17.16
C MET A 1 -8.87 -2.46 16.50
N ASN A 2 -8.80 -1.24 17.05
CA ASN A 2 -9.37 -0.06 16.40
C ASN A 2 -8.79 0.08 14.99
N ASN A 3 -9.60 -0.25 13.97
CA ASN A 3 -9.21 -0.34 12.56
C ASN A 3 -8.48 0.94 12.08
N THR A 4 -8.78 2.08 12.69
CA THR A 4 -8.17 3.38 12.44
C THR A 4 -6.67 3.44 12.76
N LYS A 5 -6.20 2.84 13.87
CA LYS A 5 -4.78 2.90 14.26
C LYS A 5 -3.91 2.09 13.30
N GLY A 6 -4.32 0.85 13.03
CA GLY A 6 -3.62 0.01 12.05
C GLY A 6 -3.65 0.61 10.64
N LEU A 7 -4.75 1.28 10.26
CA LEU A 7 -4.82 1.95 8.96
C LEU A 7 -3.83 3.11 8.88
N ALA A 8 -3.76 3.94 9.93
CA ALA A 8 -2.79 5.03 10.00
C ALA A 8 -1.34 4.50 9.93
N GLU A 9 -1.06 3.40 10.61
CA GLU A 9 0.24 2.73 10.60
C GLU A 9 0.63 2.24 9.22
N ILE A 10 -0.22 1.45 8.54
CA ILE A 10 0.06 1.00 7.17
C ILE A 10 0.27 2.19 6.23
N ILE A 11 -0.55 3.23 6.35
CA ILE A 11 -0.43 4.41 5.50
C ILE A 11 0.89 5.11 5.77
N GLY A 12 1.32 5.24 7.03
CA GLY A 12 2.63 5.77 7.39
C GLY A 12 3.77 4.97 6.74
N ILE A 13 3.72 3.64 6.86
CA ILE A 13 4.71 2.74 6.23
C ILE A 13 4.75 2.94 4.70
N ILE A 14 3.58 3.00 4.04
CA ILE A 14 3.53 3.17 2.58
C ILE A 14 3.98 4.56 2.13
N LEU A 15 3.76 5.60 2.94
CA LEU A 15 4.20 6.95 2.62
C LEU A 15 5.71 7.13 2.83
N GLY A 16 6.30 6.45 3.82
CA GLY A 16 7.76 6.44 4.06
C GLY A 16 8.51 5.55 3.08
N ASP A 17 8.25 4.24 3.14
CA ASP A 17 9.07 3.20 2.47
C ASP A 17 8.38 2.57 1.25
N GLY A 18 7.17 3.05 0.96
CA GLY A 18 6.34 2.53 -0.12
C GLY A 18 6.56 3.19 -1.47
N HIS A 19 6.39 2.40 -2.52
CA HIS A 19 6.33 2.84 -3.91
C HIS A 19 4.99 2.43 -4.54
N LEU A 20 4.37 3.38 -5.23
CA LEU A 20 3.06 3.22 -5.88
C LEU A 20 3.25 3.07 -7.39
N HIS A 21 3.07 1.85 -7.91
CA HIS A 21 3.21 1.53 -9.33
C HIS A 21 1.91 1.83 -10.09
N LYS A 22 1.80 3.06 -10.63
CA LYS A 22 0.57 3.56 -11.27
C LYS A 22 0.00 2.65 -12.37
N LYS A 23 0.86 2.00 -13.15
CA LYS A 23 0.45 1.15 -14.29
C LYS A 23 -0.14 -0.20 -13.88
N SER A 24 0.17 -0.69 -12.67
CA SER A 24 -0.17 -2.06 -12.24
C SER A 24 -0.99 -2.13 -10.96
N ASN A 25 -1.43 -0.98 -10.40
CA ASN A 25 -2.08 -0.90 -9.09
C ASN A 25 -1.30 -1.57 -7.97
N LYS A 26 0.00 -1.72 -8.17
CA LYS A 26 0.87 -2.42 -7.25
C LYS A 26 1.42 -1.43 -6.25
N ILE A 27 1.39 -1.84 -4.99
CA ILE A 27 2.06 -1.17 -3.91
C ILE A 27 3.23 -2.06 -3.52
N THR A 28 4.42 -1.47 -3.39
CA THR A 28 5.59 -2.18 -2.87
C THR A 28 6.16 -1.43 -1.69
N ILE A 29 6.45 -2.13 -0.59
CA ILE A 29 7.15 -1.59 0.58
C ILE A 29 8.52 -2.26 0.60
N VAL A 30 9.60 -1.48 0.66
CA VAL A 30 10.98 -2.01 0.60
C VAL A 30 11.63 -1.82 1.97
N GLY A 31 12.27 -2.85 2.50
CA GLY A 31 13.04 -2.80 3.75
C GLY A 31 14.33 -3.58 3.65
N SER A 32 15.17 -3.43 4.67
CA SER A 32 16.44 -4.14 4.78
C SER A 32 16.24 -5.61 5.18
N LEU A 33 17.33 -6.33 5.44
CA LEU A 33 17.28 -7.72 5.89
C LEU A 33 16.68 -7.82 7.30
N GLU A 34 17.02 -6.86 8.15
CA GLU A 34 16.59 -6.76 9.56
C GLU A 34 15.06 -6.62 9.66
N ASP A 35 14.43 -5.98 8.68
CA ASP A 35 12.98 -5.78 8.60
C ASP A 35 12.20 -7.07 8.29
N PHE A 36 12.87 -8.16 7.91
CA PHE A 36 12.19 -9.38 7.46
C PHE A 36 11.17 -9.91 8.47
N TYR A 37 11.54 -9.96 9.75
CA TYR A 37 10.67 -10.47 10.81
C TYR A 37 9.51 -9.51 11.10
N TYR A 38 9.80 -8.20 11.12
CA TYR A 38 8.78 -7.16 11.24
C TYR A 38 7.76 -7.26 10.10
N TYR A 39 8.22 -7.42 8.86
CA TYR A 39 7.35 -7.58 7.69
C TYR A 39 6.51 -8.85 7.73
N LYS A 40 7.14 -9.98 8.07
CA LYS A 40 6.48 -11.29 8.08
C LYS A 40 5.42 -11.40 9.17
N PHE A 41 5.74 -10.94 10.39
CA PHE A 41 4.90 -11.20 11.56
C PHE A 41 4.01 -10.02 11.95
N HIS A 42 4.25 -8.82 11.44
CA HIS A 42 3.45 -7.64 11.76
C HIS A 42 2.82 -6.99 10.52
N VAL A 43 3.64 -6.53 9.57
CA VAL A 43 3.12 -5.72 8.43
C VAL A 43 2.22 -6.54 7.50
N ILE A 44 2.57 -7.78 7.17
CA ILE A 44 1.73 -8.65 6.33
C ILE A 44 0.38 -8.97 6.98
N PRO A 45 0.32 -9.44 8.24
CA PRO A 45 -0.96 -9.62 8.94
C PRO A 45 -1.78 -8.34 9.01
N LEU A 46 -1.14 -7.19 9.28
CA LEU A 46 -1.80 -5.90 9.33
C LEU A 46 -2.42 -5.55 7.97
N ILE A 47 -1.65 -5.68 6.87
CA ILE A 47 -2.15 -5.48 5.50
C ILE A 47 -3.35 -6.37 5.23
N ARG A 48 -3.30 -7.66 5.56
CA ARG A 48 -4.43 -8.60 5.34
C ARG A 48 -5.67 -8.24 6.15
N SER A 49 -5.48 -7.70 7.36
CA SER A 49 -6.60 -7.31 8.23
C SER A 49 -7.32 -6.05 7.77
N ILE A 50 -6.60 -5.15 7.07
CA ILE A 50 -7.09 -3.82 6.68
C ILE A 50 -7.47 -3.79 5.20
N PHE A 51 -6.62 -4.37 4.37
CA PHE A 51 -6.82 -4.52 2.94
C PHE A 51 -7.20 -5.98 2.68
N VAL A 52 -8.35 -6.19 2.07
CA VAL A 52 -8.78 -7.51 1.59
C VAL A 52 -7.93 -7.89 0.36
N CYS A 53 -6.65 -8.18 0.58
CA CYS A 53 -5.67 -8.51 -0.45
C CYS A 53 -4.64 -9.52 0.07
N ASN A 54 -3.82 -10.07 -0.84
CA ASN A 54 -2.81 -11.07 -0.51
C ASN A 54 -1.38 -10.53 -0.71
N PRO A 55 -0.80 -9.88 0.31
CA PRO A 55 0.58 -9.40 0.23
C PRO A 55 1.59 -10.55 0.19
N LYS A 56 2.65 -10.37 -0.58
CA LYS A 56 3.75 -11.33 -0.71
C LYS A 56 5.07 -10.67 -0.34
N ILE A 57 5.86 -11.34 0.50
CA ILE A 57 7.25 -10.95 0.75
C ILE A 57 8.14 -11.62 -0.30
N ARG A 58 9.08 -10.85 -0.85
CA ARG A 58 10.05 -11.32 -1.84
C ARG A 58 11.42 -10.77 -1.51
N LYS A 59 12.46 -11.60 -1.67
CA LYS A 59 13.85 -11.14 -1.57
C LYS A 59 14.21 -10.43 -2.88
N ARG A 60 14.95 -9.32 -2.77
CA ARG A 60 15.56 -8.68 -3.95
C ARG A 60 16.80 -9.45 -4.37
N ASN A 61 17.00 -9.59 -5.67
CA ASN A 61 18.19 -10.28 -6.21
C ASN A 61 19.43 -9.37 -6.24
N ASP A 62 19.22 -8.05 -6.26
CA ASP A 62 20.26 -7.04 -6.44
C ASP A 62 20.75 -6.41 -5.13
N LYS A 63 20.06 -6.65 -4.00
CA LYS A 63 20.31 -6.03 -2.70
C LYS A 63 19.97 -6.98 -1.56
N ASN A 64 20.63 -6.81 -0.41
CA ASN A 64 20.25 -7.45 0.87
C ASN A 64 18.98 -6.82 1.45
N ALA A 65 17.89 -6.90 0.70
CA ALA A 65 16.64 -6.24 1.00
C ALA A 65 15.45 -7.16 0.66
N TYR A 66 14.36 -6.96 1.37
CA TYR A 66 13.08 -7.58 1.07
C TYR A 66 12.09 -6.52 0.60
N TYR A 67 11.10 -6.94 -0.18
CA TYR A 67 9.94 -6.11 -0.44
C TYR A 67 8.66 -6.89 -0.22
N ILE A 68 7.66 -6.19 0.31
CA ILE A 68 6.27 -6.63 0.31
C ILE A 68 5.65 -6.08 -0.97
N ASP A 69 5.01 -6.91 -1.77
CA ASP A 69 4.13 -6.46 -2.86
C ASP A 69 2.68 -6.88 -2.65
N PHE A 70 1.75 -6.02 -3.05
CA PHE A 70 0.33 -6.36 -3.15
C PHE A 70 -0.37 -5.47 -4.16
N ASN A 71 -1.44 -6.01 -4.74
CA ASN A 71 -2.28 -5.30 -5.70
C ASN A 71 -3.64 -5.02 -5.07
N SER A 72 -4.08 -3.77 -5.14
CA SER A 72 -5.44 -3.40 -4.78
C SER A 72 -5.78 -2.07 -5.42
N LYS A 73 -6.58 -2.08 -6.49
CA LYS A 73 -6.98 -0.86 -7.21
C LYS A 73 -7.67 0.15 -6.29
N GLU A 74 -8.53 -0.35 -5.40
CA GLU A 74 -9.25 0.51 -4.46
C GLU A 74 -8.31 1.16 -3.44
N ASN A 75 -7.47 0.38 -2.76
CA ASN A 75 -6.56 0.91 -1.74
C ASN A 75 -5.45 1.75 -2.36
N PHE A 76 -4.97 1.38 -3.55
CA PHE A 76 -4.06 2.20 -4.35
C PHE A 76 -4.64 3.59 -4.60
N ALA A 77 -5.88 3.69 -5.10
CA ALA A 77 -6.51 4.97 -5.35
C ALA A 77 -6.68 5.79 -4.07
N LYS A 78 -7.06 5.16 -2.94
CA LYS A 78 -7.17 5.84 -1.64
C LYS A 78 -5.83 6.44 -1.19
N ILE A 79 -4.78 5.62 -1.20
CA ILE A 79 -3.45 6.02 -0.73
C ILE A 79 -2.84 7.06 -1.65
N TYR A 80 -2.97 6.88 -2.97
CA TYR A 80 -2.44 7.82 -3.94
C TYR A 80 -3.16 9.18 -3.90
N PHE A 81 -4.48 9.17 -3.69
CA PHE A 81 -5.26 10.38 -3.44
C PHE A 81 -4.73 11.11 -2.20
N TRP A 82 -4.53 10.39 -1.09
CA TRP A 82 -3.97 10.99 0.13
C TRP A 82 -2.57 11.55 -0.12
N LYS A 83 -1.67 10.79 -0.76
CA LYS A 83 -0.31 11.24 -1.09
C LYS A 83 -0.29 12.52 -1.94
N ARG A 84 -1.28 12.68 -2.84
CA ARG A 84 -1.35 13.84 -3.75
C ARG A 84 -1.96 15.08 -3.10
N PHE A 85 -3.01 14.90 -2.30
CA PHE A 85 -3.84 16.01 -1.80
C PHE A 85 -3.75 16.23 -0.29
N GLY A 86 -3.01 15.39 0.44
CA GLY A 86 -2.85 15.49 1.90
C GLY A 86 -4.06 15.01 2.72
N TYR A 87 -5.21 14.80 2.08
CA TYR A 87 -6.44 14.34 2.72
C TYR A 87 -7.27 13.46 1.78
N TYR A 88 -7.83 12.39 2.33
CA TYR A 88 -8.77 11.52 1.63
C TYR A 88 -10.21 11.97 1.92
N ARG A 89 -11.01 12.25 0.89
CA ARG A 89 -12.44 12.54 1.05
C ARG A 89 -13.18 11.26 1.47
N PRO A 90 -13.78 11.22 2.69
CA PRO A 90 -14.54 10.06 3.16
C PRO A 90 -15.67 9.75 2.19
N LYS A 91 -15.96 8.45 2.02
CA LYS A 91 -17.05 7.93 1.17
C LYS A 91 -16.95 8.30 -0.32
N SER A 92 -15.81 8.82 -0.80
CA SER A 92 -15.59 8.98 -2.24
C SER A 92 -15.66 7.61 -2.95
N SER A 93 -16.18 7.58 -4.17
CA SER A 93 -16.18 6.35 -4.99
C SER A 93 -14.79 6.09 -5.56
N LEU A 94 -14.52 4.85 -5.99
CA LEU A 94 -13.29 4.54 -6.71
C LEU A 94 -13.16 5.37 -7.99
N THR A 95 -14.24 5.47 -8.77
CA THR A 95 -14.30 6.24 -10.02
C THR A 95 -13.95 7.71 -9.81
N ALA A 96 -14.58 8.37 -8.84
CA ALA A 96 -14.31 9.78 -8.53
C ALA A 96 -12.84 10.02 -8.15
N ARG A 97 -12.20 9.07 -7.43
CA ARG A 97 -10.77 9.17 -7.12
C ARG A 97 -9.90 9.01 -8.36
N LEU A 98 -10.21 8.05 -9.21
CA LEU A 98 -9.44 7.81 -10.43
C LEU A 98 -9.53 8.99 -11.39
N GLU A 99 -10.72 9.57 -11.55
CA GLU A 99 -10.95 10.80 -12.32
C GLU A 99 -10.13 11.97 -11.76
N ALA A 100 -10.25 12.24 -10.45
CA ALA A 100 -9.49 13.32 -9.80
C ALA A 100 -7.96 13.13 -9.88
N LEU A 101 -7.50 11.89 -10.01
CA LEU A 101 -6.09 11.55 -10.16
C LEU A 101 -5.61 11.51 -11.62
N ASN A 102 -6.51 11.72 -12.59
CA ASN A 102 -6.27 11.54 -14.03
C ASN A 102 -5.67 10.15 -14.34
N LEU A 103 -6.21 9.10 -13.71
CA LEU A 103 -5.73 7.72 -13.88
C LEU A 103 -6.74 6.87 -14.64
N ASN A 104 -6.33 6.41 -15.84
CA ASN A 104 -7.00 5.35 -16.56
C ASN A 104 -6.35 4.02 -16.18
N ILE A 105 -6.96 3.34 -15.22
CA ILE A 105 -6.42 2.08 -14.72
C ILE A 105 -7.25 0.93 -15.30
N THR A 106 -6.63 0.08 -16.11
CA THR A 106 -7.20 -1.15 -16.67
C THR A 106 -7.76 -2.05 -15.55
N GLN A 107 -8.88 -2.72 -15.84
CA GLN A 107 -9.54 -3.66 -14.94
C GLN A 107 -8.69 -4.91 -14.73
#